data_AF-A0A2N6C102-F1
#
_entry.id   AF-A0A2N6C102-F1
#
_cell.length_a   1.000
_cell.length_b   1.000
_cell.length_c   1.000
_cell.angle_alpha   90.00
_cell.angle_beta   90.00
_cell.angle_gamma   90.00
#
_symmetry.space_group_name_H-M   'P 1'
#
loop_
_entity.id
_entity.type
_entity.pdbx_description
1 polymer ?
#
loop_
_entity_poly.entity_id
_entity_poly.type
_entity_poly.pdbx_seq_one_letter_code
_entity_poly.pdbx_strand_id
1 'polypeptide(L)'
;MHRCDTSTAVAVMPDPEPAGDPGYFTKGDPVAGQGATVPGQDMWNAVVEELCNILDAFGEAPDQTKQDYGQIATVLLANLANIAGNASQVFRAAPGVADNEVVVRGQVATTTEKGIVELATNPEALDGLDAERAVTPANLGATMYGFGQSVQDVLASRAGEVTYTNSTGRPIFVSVIIASDQTTGTVAVGDMFVDDVRIVRGRLITPVNNSVQLNLQAMVPHGSTYAVKGVTAGTMTIWTEIR
;
A
#
# COMPACT_ATOMS: atom_id res chain seq x y z
N MET A 1 7.79 -14.51 -41.11
CA MET A 1 9.13 -15.03 -41.51
C MET A 1 8.93 -16.27 -42.36
N HIS A 2 9.74 -16.45 -43.40
CA HIS A 2 9.71 -17.65 -44.23
C HIS A 2 11.14 -18.05 -44.65
N ARG A 3 11.31 -19.33 -44.95
CA ARG A 3 12.54 -19.86 -45.57
C ARG A 3 12.51 -19.59 -47.07
N CYS A 4 13.67 -19.68 -47.73
CA CYS A 4 13.75 -19.52 -49.18
C CYS A 4 12.89 -20.57 -49.91
N ASP A 5 12.03 -20.11 -50.83
CA ASP A 5 11.06 -20.94 -51.56
C ASP A 5 11.12 -20.72 -53.08
N THR A 6 12.24 -20.17 -53.58
CA THR A 6 12.44 -19.98 -55.02
C THR A 6 12.57 -21.31 -55.74
N SER A 7 12.41 -21.31 -57.06
CA SER A 7 12.53 -22.53 -57.89
C SER A 7 13.90 -23.22 -57.81
N THR A 8 14.92 -22.55 -57.26
CA THR A 8 16.27 -23.06 -57.05
C THR A 8 16.55 -23.46 -55.61
N ALA A 9 15.56 -23.36 -54.70
CA ALA A 9 15.71 -23.78 -53.31
C ALA A 9 15.90 -25.30 -53.22
N VAL A 10 16.70 -25.74 -52.24
CA VAL A 10 16.98 -27.14 -51.98
C VAL A 10 16.29 -27.59 -50.69
N ALA A 11 15.88 -28.86 -50.64
CA ALA A 11 15.08 -29.40 -49.53
C ALA A 11 15.85 -29.69 -48.24
N VAL A 12 17.18 -29.79 -48.33
CA VAL A 12 18.09 -30.05 -47.21
C VAL A 12 19.07 -28.90 -47.13
N MET A 13 19.30 -28.39 -45.92
CA MET A 13 20.28 -27.33 -45.66
C MET A 13 21.66 -27.80 -46.16
N PRO A 14 22.29 -27.07 -47.10
CA PRO A 14 23.62 -27.41 -47.59
C PRO A 14 24.68 -27.22 -46.51
N ASP A 15 25.78 -27.97 -46.61
CA ASP A 15 26.92 -27.80 -45.72
C ASP A 15 27.47 -26.35 -45.81
N PRO A 16 27.85 -25.74 -44.68
CA PRO A 16 28.49 -24.42 -44.69
C PRO A 16 29.80 -24.43 -45.49
N GLU A 17 30.15 -23.29 -46.08
CA GLU A 17 31.46 -23.14 -46.70
C GLU A 17 32.56 -23.18 -45.62
N PRO A 18 33.81 -23.58 -45.97
CA PRO A 18 34.91 -23.56 -45.02
C PRO A 18 35.11 -22.18 -44.39
N ALA A 19 35.35 -22.13 -43.08
CA ALA A 19 35.53 -20.87 -42.36
C ALA A 19 36.72 -20.07 -42.93
N GLY A 20 36.44 -18.84 -43.36
CA GLY A 20 37.44 -17.84 -43.72
C GLY A 20 37.79 -16.89 -42.57
N ASP A 21 38.56 -15.86 -42.88
CA ASP A 21 38.88 -14.78 -41.92
C ASP A 21 37.69 -13.82 -41.74
N PRO A 22 37.39 -13.36 -40.51
CA PRO A 22 36.30 -12.41 -40.27
C PRO A 22 36.46 -11.07 -41.03
N GLY A 23 35.37 -10.55 -41.60
CA GLY A 23 35.36 -9.30 -42.35
C GLY A 23 33.97 -8.66 -42.48
N TYR A 24 33.87 -7.58 -43.25
CA TYR A 24 32.62 -6.84 -43.49
C TYR A 24 32.26 -6.83 -44.99
N PHE A 25 30.97 -6.67 -45.31
CA PHE A 25 30.52 -6.49 -46.70
C PHE A 25 31.13 -5.25 -47.33
N THR A 26 31.67 -5.40 -48.54
CA THR A 26 32.14 -4.31 -49.39
C THR A 26 31.44 -4.34 -50.74
N LYS A 27 31.19 -3.17 -51.32
CA LYS A 27 30.75 -3.04 -52.73
C LYS A 27 31.88 -3.31 -53.72
N GLY A 28 33.09 -3.60 -53.23
CA GLY A 28 34.30 -3.67 -54.01
C GLY A 28 34.87 -2.29 -54.35
N ASP A 29 36.09 -2.28 -54.86
CA ASP A 29 36.75 -1.11 -55.41
C ASP A 29 37.46 -1.53 -56.71
N PRO A 30 36.87 -1.24 -57.88
CA PRO A 30 37.47 -1.59 -59.16
C PRO A 30 38.82 -0.91 -59.42
N VAL A 31 39.07 0.26 -58.82
CA VAL A 31 40.34 1.00 -58.99
C VAL A 31 41.44 0.32 -58.18
N ALA A 32 41.10 -0.20 -57.00
CA ALA A 32 42.01 -0.97 -56.16
C ALA A 32 42.03 -2.49 -56.50
N GLY A 33 41.25 -2.94 -57.47
CA GLY A 33 41.13 -4.36 -57.83
C GLY A 33 40.40 -5.21 -56.77
N GLN A 34 39.68 -4.60 -55.84
CA GLN A 34 38.93 -5.31 -54.80
C GLN A 34 37.55 -5.74 -55.33
N GLY A 35 37.25 -7.04 -55.30
CA GLY A 35 35.92 -7.57 -55.64
C GLY A 35 34.84 -7.18 -54.63
N ALA A 36 33.59 -7.12 -55.09
CA ALA A 36 32.44 -6.98 -54.20
C ALA A 36 32.19 -8.28 -53.43
N THR A 37 31.70 -8.16 -52.19
CA THR A 37 31.30 -9.33 -51.42
C THR A 37 30.02 -9.93 -52.01
N VAL A 38 30.05 -11.24 -52.26
CA VAL A 38 28.85 -12.03 -52.55
C VAL A 38 28.57 -12.85 -51.30
N PRO A 39 27.51 -12.52 -50.53
CA PRO A 39 27.16 -13.32 -49.37
C PRO A 39 26.81 -14.75 -49.81
N GLY A 40 27.48 -15.74 -49.23
CA GLY A 40 27.26 -17.15 -49.52
C GLY A 40 25.87 -17.64 -49.07
N GLN A 41 25.52 -18.84 -49.52
CA GLN A 41 24.27 -19.51 -49.15
C GLN A 41 24.21 -19.81 -47.65
N ASP A 42 25.36 -20.13 -47.06
CA ASP A 42 25.55 -20.44 -45.65
C ASP A 42 25.17 -19.25 -44.74
N MET A 43 25.58 -18.03 -45.08
CA MET A 43 25.26 -16.84 -44.30
C MET A 43 23.77 -16.52 -44.33
N TRP A 44 23.14 -16.55 -45.51
CA TRP A 44 21.70 -16.26 -45.63
C TRP A 44 20.85 -17.33 -44.94
N ASN A 45 21.22 -18.60 -45.08
CA ASN A 45 20.55 -19.68 -44.38
C ASN A 45 20.71 -19.53 -42.86
N ALA A 46 21.90 -19.21 -42.36
CA ALA A 46 22.13 -18.98 -40.94
C ALA A 46 21.24 -17.85 -40.39
N VAL A 47 21.19 -16.70 -41.06
CA VAL A 47 20.34 -15.58 -40.62
C VAL A 47 18.86 -15.97 -40.60
N VAL A 48 18.38 -16.67 -41.64
CA VAL A 48 16.98 -17.09 -41.72
C VAL A 48 16.64 -18.13 -40.65
N GLU A 49 17.51 -19.12 -40.43
CA GLU A 49 17.30 -20.16 -39.43
C GLU A 49 17.36 -19.59 -38.00
N GLU A 50 18.31 -18.71 -37.68
CA GLU A 50 18.34 -18.04 -36.37
C GLU A 50 17.04 -17.30 -36.06
N LEU A 51 16.46 -16.62 -37.06
CA LEU A 51 15.20 -15.92 -36.91
C LEU A 51 13.99 -16.87 -36.86
N CYS A 52 14.02 -18.01 -37.57
CA CYS A 52 12.97 -19.03 -37.48
C CYS A 52 13.02 -19.78 -36.15
N ASN A 53 14.21 -20.04 -35.60
CA ASN A 53 14.41 -20.68 -34.31
C ASN A 53 13.76 -19.87 -33.17
N ILE A 54 13.67 -18.53 -33.30
CA ILE A 54 12.91 -17.70 -32.36
C ILE A 54 11.44 -18.10 -32.37
N LEU A 55 10.83 -18.28 -33.55
CA LEU A 55 9.43 -18.69 -33.66
C LEU A 55 9.21 -20.09 -33.10
N ASP A 56 10.10 -21.04 -33.43
CA ASP A 56 10.04 -22.40 -32.92
C ASP A 56 10.15 -22.46 -31.39
N ALA A 57 11.00 -21.61 -30.79
CA ALA A 57 11.12 -21.48 -29.34
C ALA A 57 9.82 -21.01 -28.66
N PHE A 58 8.97 -20.28 -29.40
CA PHE A 58 7.63 -19.86 -28.96
C PHE A 58 6.50 -20.76 -29.48
N GLY A 59 6.82 -21.89 -30.12
CA GLY A 59 5.84 -22.84 -30.64
C GLY A 59 5.06 -22.35 -31.86
N GLU A 60 5.57 -21.33 -32.57
CA GLU A 60 4.96 -20.80 -33.78
C GLU A 60 5.74 -21.24 -35.02
N ALA A 61 5.02 -21.69 -36.05
CA ALA A 61 5.65 -22.07 -37.31
C ALA A 61 5.91 -20.83 -38.20
N PRO A 62 7.04 -20.77 -38.94
CA PRO A 62 7.24 -19.72 -39.94
C PRO A 62 6.13 -19.68 -41.00
N ASP A 63 5.63 -18.49 -41.32
CA ASP A 63 4.58 -18.26 -42.32
C ASP A 63 5.12 -18.40 -43.76
N GLN A 64 4.97 -19.59 -44.33
CA GLN A 64 5.32 -19.87 -45.73
C GLN A 64 4.35 -19.23 -46.75
N THR A 65 3.24 -18.62 -46.32
CA THR A 65 2.30 -17.91 -47.22
C THR A 65 2.75 -16.49 -47.57
N LYS A 66 3.76 -15.98 -46.84
CA LYS A 66 4.34 -14.64 -46.99
C LYS A 66 3.34 -13.51 -46.80
N GLN A 67 2.26 -13.75 -46.05
CA GLN A 67 1.25 -12.74 -45.74
C GLN A 67 1.56 -12.04 -44.41
N ASP A 68 2.39 -12.65 -43.54
CA ASP A 68 2.75 -12.10 -42.24
C ASP A 68 4.25 -11.77 -42.12
N TYR A 69 4.52 -10.47 -41.97
CA TYR A 69 5.85 -9.89 -41.72
C TYR A 69 6.09 -9.52 -40.24
N GLY A 70 5.11 -9.81 -39.37
CA GLY A 70 5.09 -9.46 -37.95
C GLY A 70 5.31 -10.62 -36.98
N GLN A 71 5.36 -11.88 -37.42
CA GLN A 71 5.43 -13.06 -36.54
C GLN A 71 6.41 -12.94 -35.36
N ILE A 72 7.66 -12.52 -35.60
CA ILE A 72 8.66 -12.36 -34.53
C ILE A 72 8.21 -11.30 -33.51
N ALA A 73 7.71 -10.16 -33.98
CA ALA A 73 7.21 -9.11 -33.10
C ALA A 73 6.01 -9.61 -32.29
N THR A 74 5.11 -10.37 -32.91
CA THR A 74 3.94 -10.97 -32.27
C THR A 74 4.33 -11.96 -31.16
N VAL A 75 5.20 -12.93 -31.44
CA VAL A 75 5.58 -13.95 -30.42
C VAL A 75 6.36 -13.34 -29.26
N LEU A 76 7.23 -12.37 -29.55
CA LEU A 76 7.93 -11.64 -28.51
C LEU A 76 6.92 -10.87 -27.67
N LEU A 77 6.03 -10.09 -28.29
CA LEU A 77 5.03 -9.32 -27.54
C LEU A 77 4.11 -10.22 -26.70
N ALA A 78 3.69 -11.36 -27.23
CA ALA A 78 2.86 -12.34 -26.52
C ALA A 78 3.61 -12.99 -25.35
N ASN A 79 4.86 -13.42 -25.54
CA ASN A 79 5.67 -13.99 -24.46
C ASN A 79 5.91 -12.96 -23.35
N LEU A 80 6.18 -11.72 -23.73
CA LEU A 80 6.41 -10.63 -22.79
C LEU A 80 5.12 -10.24 -22.03
N ALA A 81 3.95 -10.37 -22.65
CA ALA A 81 2.66 -10.23 -21.99
C ALA A 81 2.34 -11.42 -21.06
N ASN A 82 2.71 -12.65 -21.40
CA ASN A 82 2.55 -13.82 -20.52
C ASN A 82 3.50 -13.77 -19.33
N ILE A 83 4.73 -13.31 -19.54
CA ILE A 83 5.66 -12.96 -18.48
C ILE A 83 5.10 -11.82 -17.63
N ALA A 84 4.31 -10.88 -18.17
CA ALA A 84 3.63 -9.85 -17.39
C ALA A 84 2.56 -10.39 -16.40
N GLY A 85 2.15 -11.66 -16.52
CA GLY A 85 1.42 -12.37 -15.46
C GLY A 85 2.29 -12.70 -14.22
N ASN A 86 3.62 -12.60 -14.34
CA ASN A 86 4.60 -12.91 -13.28
C ASN A 86 5.81 -11.95 -13.22
N ALA A 87 5.83 -10.85 -13.97
CA ALA A 87 6.96 -9.92 -14.05
C ALA A 87 6.52 -8.48 -13.88
N SER A 88 6.74 -7.99 -12.67
CA SER A 88 7.13 -6.61 -12.46
C SER A 88 8.27 -6.26 -13.45
N GLN A 89 8.07 -5.24 -14.30
CA GLN A 89 9.08 -4.48 -15.05
C GLN A 89 9.78 -5.11 -16.27
N VAL A 90 9.07 -5.37 -17.38
CA VAL A 90 9.79 -5.60 -18.68
C VAL A 90 9.36 -4.69 -19.84
N PHE A 91 8.24 -3.93 -19.82
CA PHE A 91 7.86 -3.12 -21.01
C PHE A 91 7.49 -1.64 -20.78
N ARG A 92 8.36 -0.79 -21.34
CA ARG A 92 8.16 0.53 -21.94
C ARG A 92 7.99 1.74 -21.01
N ALA A 93 9.05 2.54 -20.92
CA ALA A 93 8.92 3.95 -21.30
C ALA A 93 9.52 4.11 -22.70
N ALA A 94 8.68 4.29 -23.73
CA ALA A 94 9.14 4.90 -24.96
C ALA A 94 9.64 6.32 -24.65
N PRO A 95 10.66 6.87 -25.35
CA PRO A 95 11.03 8.26 -25.15
C PRO A 95 9.85 9.15 -25.55
N GLY A 96 9.23 9.83 -24.57
CA GLY A 96 8.16 10.81 -24.81
C GLY A 96 6.79 10.55 -24.17
N VAL A 97 6.64 9.58 -23.26
CA VAL A 97 5.39 9.45 -22.49
C VAL A 97 5.52 10.21 -21.17
N ALA A 98 4.79 11.32 -21.05
CA ALA A 98 4.65 12.08 -19.81
C ALA A 98 3.94 11.21 -18.75
N ASP A 99 4.52 11.17 -17.56
CA ASP A 99 4.01 10.53 -16.34
C ASP A 99 3.51 9.08 -16.52
N ASN A 100 4.47 8.18 -16.76
CA ASN A 100 4.31 6.74 -16.58
C ASN A 100 4.14 6.43 -15.09
N GLU A 101 2.92 6.49 -14.57
CA GLU A 101 2.61 5.78 -13.33
C GLU A 101 2.82 4.29 -13.62
N VAL A 102 3.96 3.75 -13.14
CA VAL A 102 4.22 2.32 -13.17
C VAL A 102 3.21 1.68 -12.23
N VAL A 103 2.08 1.25 -12.77
CA VAL A 103 1.11 0.46 -12.03
C VAL A 103 1.75 -0.89 -11.78
N VAL A 104 2.34 -1.07 -10.60
CA VAL A 104 2.80 -2.37 -10.12
C VAL A 104 1.54 -3.20 -9.86
N ARG A 105 1.04 -3.88 -10.89
CA ARG A 105 -0.05 -4.86 -10.76
C ARG A 105 0.50 -6.16 -10.18
N GLY A 106 0.95 -6.12 -8.93
CA GLY A 106 1.25 -7.32 -8.16
C GLY A 106 -0.04 -8.09 -7.83
N GLN A 107 0.07 -9.40 -7.64
CA GLN A 107 -1.02 -10.20 -7.08
C GLN A 107 -1.46 -9.58 -5.74
N VAL A 108 -2.77 -9.37 -5.54
CA VAL A 108 -3.31 -8.89 -4.26
C VAL A 108 -3.07 -9.95 -3.19
N ALA A 109 -2.64 -9.54 -2.00
CA ALA A 109 -2.41 -10.49 -0.92
C ALA A 109 -3.73 -11.16 -0.49
N THR A 110 -3.67 -12.44 -0.17
CA THR A 110 -4.78 -13.17 0.43
C THR A 110 -4.34 -13.77 1.74
N THR A 111 -5.27 -14.41 2.47
CA THR A 111 -4.92 -15.14 3.70
C THR A 111 -4.02 -16.36 3.44
N THR A 112 -3.88 -16.81 2.19
CA THR A 112 -3.08 -18.00 1.81
C THR A 112 -1.91 -17.70 0.90
N GLU A 113 -1.95 -16.57 0.18
CA GLU A 113 -0.95 -16.21 -0.83
C GLU A 113 -0.38 -14.82 -0.54
N LYS A 114 0.95 -14.69 -0.64
CA LYS A 114 1.61 -13.40 -0.47
C LYS A 114 1.28 -12.49 -1.66
N GLY A 115 1.14 -11.19 -1.42
CA GLY A 115 0.85 -10.21 -2.45
C GLY A 115 1.00 -8.78 -1.95
N ILE A 116 0.47 -7.84 -2.72
CA ILE A 116 0.41 -6.41 -2.37
C ILE A 116 -0.94 -6.06 -1.72
N VAL A 117 -0.92 -5.05 -0.86
CA VAL A 117 -2.11 -4.47 -0.21
C VAL A 117 -1.99 -2.95 -0.20
N GLU A 118 -3.12 -2.26 -0.24
CA GLU A 118 -3.17 -0.81 0.02
C GLU A 118 -3.01 -0.54 1.53
N LEU A 119 -2.56 0.67 1.87
CA LEU A 119 -2.54 1.13 3.27
C LEU A 119 -3.89 1.74 3.64
N ALA A 120 -4.40 1.35 4.81
CA ALA A 120 -5.62 1.92 5.35
C ALA A 120 -5.43 3.39 5.75
N THR A 121 -6.48 4.18 5.53
CA THR A 121 -6.62 5.52 6.10
C THR A 121 -7.02 5.44 7.58
N ASN A 122 -6.93 6.56 8.32
CA ASN A 122 -7.35 6.60 9.72
C ASN A 122 -8.86 6.34 9.90
N PRO A 123 -9.77 6.88 9.07
CA PRO A 123 -11.19 6.52 9.13
C PRO A 123 -11.43 5.03 8.88
N GLU A 124 -10.80 4.43 7.87
CA GLU A 124 -10.95 2.99 7.57
C GLU A 124 -10.44 2.13 8.73
N ALA A 125 -9.32 2.49 9.33
CA ALA A 125 -8.79 1.81 10.50
C ALA A 125 -9.69 1.96 11.75
N LEU A 126 -10.38 3.10 11.90
CA LEU A 126 -11.31 3.36 12.99
C LEU A 126 -12.61 2.58 12.83
N ASP A 127 -13.15 2.51 11.60
CA ASP A 127 -14.34 1.74 11.28
C ASP A 127 -14.10 0.24 11.51
N GLY A 128 -12.87 -0.24 11.24
CA GLY A 128 -12.46 -1.62 11.53
C GLY A 128 -13.20 -2.68 10.70
N LEU A 129 -13.81 -2.27 9.59
CA LEU A 129 -14.58 -3.14 8.69
C LEU A 129 -13.77 -3.59 7.47
N ASP A 130 -12.65 -2.92 7.18
CA ASP A 130 -11.79 -3.22 6.04
C ASP A 130 -10.96 -4.49 6.32
N ALA A 131 -11.08 -5.47 5.42
CA ALA A 131 -10.36 -6.74 5.50
C ALA A 131 -9.27 -6.88 4.42
N GLU A 132 -9.09 -5.88 3.56
CA GLU A 132 -8.20 -5.92 2.38
C GLU A 132 -6.95 -5.05 2.56
N ARG A 133 -7.03 -3.99 3.38
CA ARG A 133 -5.94 -3.02 3.58
C ARG A 133 -5.10 -3.28 4.82
N ALA A 134 -3.83 -2.87 4.78
CA ALA A 134 -2.91 -2.95 5.91
C ALA A 134 -2.97 -1.70 6.80
N VAL A 135 -2.99 -1.92 8.12
CA VAL A 135 -2.85 -0.85 9.12
C VAL A 135 -1.38 -0.50 9.37
N THR A 136 -1.09 0.79 9.50
CA THR A 136 0.21 1.35 9.88
C THR A 136 0.27 1.70 11.37
N PRO A 137 1.47 1.88 11.97
CA PRO A 137 1.58 2.41 13.34
C PRO A 137 0.89 3.77 13.53
N ALA A 138 0.81 4.60 12.48
CA ALA A 138 0.09 5.87 12.53
C ALA A 138 -1.43 5.65 12.64
N ASN A 139 -1.98 4.69 11.88
CA ASN A 139 -3.38 4.29 11.99
C ASN A 139 -3.67 3.72 13.38
N LEU A 140 -2.80 2.85 13.88
CA LEU A 140 -2.92 2.27 15.22
C LEU A 140 -2.92 3.34 16.31
N GLY A 141 -2.00 4.30 16.20
CA GLY A 141 -1.98 5.44 17.08
C GLY A 141 -3.29 6.23 17.03
N ALA A 142 -3.88 6.40 15.85
CA ALA A 142 -5.15 7.11 15.68
C ALA A 142 -6.36 6.40 16.33
N THR A 143 -6.32 5.09 16.53
CA THR A 143 -7.48 4.32 16.99
C THR A 143 -7.35 3.84 18.44
N MET A 144 -6.13 3.60 18.94
CA MET A 144 -5.90 3.04 20.27
C MET A 144 -5.78 4.09 21.37
N TYR A 145 -6.45 3.83 22.50
CA TYR A 145 -6.24 4.54 23.75
C TYR A 145 -4.81 4.36 24.29
N GLY A 146 -4.23 5.44 24.81
CA GLY A 146 -2.92 5.44 25.47
C GLY A 146 -1.72 5.43 24.53
N PHE A 147 -1.90 5.18 23.22
CA PHE A 147 -0.80 5.15 22.28
C PHE A 147 -0.35 6.57 21.89
N GLY A 148 0.82 6.97 22.39
CA GLY A 148 1.37 8.31 22.15
C GLY A 148 0.58 9.46 22.80
N GLN A 149 -0.40 9.14 23.67
CA GLN A 149 -1.13 10.12 24.46
C GLN A 149 -0.35 10.51 25.72
N SER A 150 -0.58 11.72 26.20
CA SER A 150 0.06 12.28 27.39
C SER A 150 -0.96 12.44 28.52
N VAL A 151 -0.50 12.30 29.75
CA VAL A 151 -1.30 12.65 30.93
C VAL A 151 -1.27 14.17 31.09
N GLN A 152 -2.42 14.82 31.11
CA GLN A 152 -2.55 16.27 31.26
C GLN A 152 -3.52 16.60 32.41
N ASP A 153 -3.06 17.39 33.38
CA ASP A 153 -3.98 18.04 34.33
C ASP A 153 -4.57 19.29 33.67
N VAL A 154 -5.88 19.25 33.45
CA VAL A 154 -6.65 20.26 32.72
C VAL A 154 -7.63 20.98 33.63
N LEU A 155 -7.50 20.88 34.96
CA LEU A 155 -8.41 21.48 35.95
C LEU A 155 -8.68 22.96 35.67
N ALA A 156 -7.65 23.74 35.31
CA ALA A 156 -7.80 25.17 35.02
C ALA A 156 -8.70 25.49 33.82
N SER A 157 -8.98 24.51 32.95
CA SER A 157 -9.78 24.63 31.73
C SER A 157 -11.09 23.86 31.77
N ARG A 158 -11.41 23.27 32.93
CA ARG A 158 -12.59 22.43 33.13
C ARG A 158 -13.39 22.90 34.34
N ALA A 159 -14.70 22.74 34.27
CA ALA A 159 -15.62 23.06 35.35
C ALA A 159 -16.76 22.05 35.38
N GLY A 160 -17.38 21.92 36.56
CA GLY A 160 -18.60 21.15 36.74
C GLY A 160 -19.78 21.80 36.01
N GLU A 161 -20.81 21.02 35.74
CA GLU A 161 -22.00 21.41 34.99
C GLU A 161 -21.76 21.80 33.51
N VAL A 162 -20.50 21.84 33.07
CA VAL A 162 -20.14 22.08 31.67
C VAL A 162 -20.00 20.76 30.93
N THR A 163 -20.57 20.71 29.71
CA THR A 163 -20.43 19.56 28.81
C THR A 163 -19.34 19.84 27.79
N TYR A 164 -18.38 18.93 27.67
CA TYR A 164 -17.24 18.99 26.77
C TYR A 164 -17.37 17.92 25.69
N THR A 165 -16.76 18.15 24.52
CA THR A 165 -16.67 17.16 23.44
C THR A 165 -15.23 16.66 23.33
N ASN A 166 -15.04 15.35 23.21
CA ASN A 166 -13.73 14.80 22.88
C ASN A 166 -13.44 14.96 21.37
N SER A 167 -12.80 16.07 21.03
CA SER A 167 -12.40 16.40 19.66
C SER A 167 -10.96 16.01 19.32
N THR A 168 -10.34 15.11 20.06
CA THR A 168 -8.91 14.75 19.88
C THR A 168 -8.64 13.83 18.69
N GLY A 169 -9.71 13.32 18.05
CA GLY A 169 -9.61 12.30 17.01
C GLY A 169 -9.42 10.88 17.55
N ARG A 170 -9.36 10.69 18.88
CA ARG A 170 -9.12 9.40 19.54
C ARG A 170 -9.92 9.30 20.85
N PRO A 171 -10.13 8.10 21.42
CA PRO A 171 -10.64 7.98 22.78
C PRO A 171 -9.71 8.67 23.79
N ILE A 172 -10.29 9.31 24.80
CA ILE A 172 -9.56 9.85 25.97
C ILE A 172 -10.02 9.15 27.23
N PHE A 173 -9.18 9.17 28.26
CA PHE A 173 -9.59 8.80 29.61
C PHE A 173 -9.63 10.03 30.50
N VAL A 174 -10.74 10.21 31.19
CA VAL A 174 -11.01 11.33 32.07
C VAL A 174 -11.04 10.81 33.50
N SER A 175 -10.26 11.43 34.39
CA SER A 175 -10.27 11.15 35.83
C SER A 175 -10.44 12.47 36.58
N VAL A 176 -11.45 12.56 37.43
CA VAL A 176 -11.73 13.77 38.21
C VAL A 176 -11.75 13.42 39.68
N ILE A 177 -10.96 14.14 40.47
CA ILE A 177 -10.96 14.05 41.92
C ILE A 177 -11.78 15.20 42.48
N ILE A 178 -12.79 14.87 43.29
CA ILE A 178 -13.56 15.82 44.08
C ILE A 178 -13.18 15.60 45.54
N ALA A 179 -12.56 16.61 46.16
CA ALA A 179 -12.24 16.60 47.58
C ALA A 179 -13.34 17.31 48.38
N SER A 180 -13.61 16.81 49.58
CA SER A 180 -14.46 17.52 50.54
C SER A 180 -13.81 17.50 51.92
N ASP A 181 -13.68 18.68 52.51
CA ASP A 181 -13.32 18.86 53.92
C ASP A 181 -14.59 19.23 54.68
N GLN A 182 -15.25 18.24 55.27
CA GLN A 182 -16.59 18.47 55.83
C GLN A 182 -16.52 18.81 57.32
N THR A 183 -17.12 19.95 57.68
CA THR A 183 -17.38 20.35 59.07
C THR A 183 -18.75 19.89 59.57
N THR A 184 -19.69 19.56 58.67
CA THR A 184 -21.06 19.08 58.99
C THR A 184 -21.39 17.88 58.08
N GLY A 185 -22.05 16.82 58.60
CA GLY A 185 -22.25 15.48 57.98
C GLY A 185 -22.97 15.44 56.63
N THR A 186 -22.43 16.14 55.66
CA THR A 186 -22.96 16.37 54.31
C THR A 186 -22.31 15.37 53.36
N VAL A 187 -23.09 14.93 52.38
CA VAL A 187 -22.69 13.92 51.40
C VAL A 187 -21.94 14.60 50.26
N ALA A 188 -20.66 14.26 50.06
CA ALA A 188 -19.99 14.61 48.80
C ALA A 188 -20.62 13.78 47.67
N VAL A 189 -21.10 14.45 46.63
CA VAL A 189 -21.73 13.82 45.47
C VAL A 189 -21.11 14.39 44.21
N GLY A 190 -20.94 13.55 43.20
CA GLY A 190 -20.65 13.98 41.83
C GLY A 190 -21.01 12.86 40.86
N ASP A 191 -21.67 13.20 39.76
CA ASP A 191 -22.08 12.26 38.73
C ASP A 191 -21.27 12.54 37.46
N MET A 192 -20.75 11.50 36.81
CA MET A 192 -20.06 11.62 35.52
C MET A 192 -20.94 11.06 34.40
N PHE A 193 -20.99 11.79 33.31
CA PHE A 193 -21.80 11.47 32.13
C PHE A 193 -20.92 11.36 30.89
N VAL A 194 -21.26 10.42 30.00
CA VAL A 194 -20.77 10.35 28.63
C VAL A 194 -21.98 10.21 27.72
N ASP A 195 -22.13 11.10 26.73
CA ASP A 195 -23.31 11.16 25.84
C ASP A 195 -24.64 11.14 26.60
N ASP A 196 -24.71 11.97 27.65
CA ASP A 196 -25.82 12.06 28.62
C ASP A 196 -26.18 10.76 29.35
N VAL A 197 -25.43 9.68 29.15
CA VAL A 197 -25.51 8.46 29.95
C VAL A 197 -24.70 8.66 31.23
N ARG A 198 -25.37 8.56 32.39
CA ARG A 198 -24.67 8.58 33.69
C ARG A 198 -23.90 7.27 33.87
N ILE A 199 -22.59 7.33 33.63
CA ILE A 199 -21.69 6.19 33.73
C ILE A 199 -21.24 5.92 35.18
N VAL A 200 -21.18 6.97 36.01
CA VAL A 200 -20.75 6.87 37.41
C VAL A 200 -21.55 7.82 38.27
N ARG A 201 -21.95 7.35 39.45
CA ARG A 201 -22.39 8.17 40.58
C ARG A 201 -21.41 8.03 41.72
N GLY A 202 -20.59 9.04 41.96
CA GLY A 202 -19.79 9.16 43.16
C GLY A 202 -20.65 9.69 44.30
N ARG A 203 -20.72 8.94 45.40
CA ARG A 203 -21.40 9.36 46.62
C ARG A 203 -20.60 8.88 47.81
N LEU A 204 -20.22 9.80 48.68
CA LEU A 204 -19.55 9.48 49.93
C LEU A 204 -20.24 10.17 51.11
N ILE A 205 -20.51 9.40 52.15
CA ILE A 205 -21.13 9.86 53.39
C ILE A 205 -20.08 9.71 54.48
N THR A 206 -19.72 10.81 55.13
CA THR A 206 -18.73 10.78 56.21
C THR A 206 -19.24 11.43 57.49
N PRO A 207 -18.72 11.00 58.66
CA PRO A 207 -18.85 11.77 59.89
C PRO A 207 -18.22 13.16 59.74
N VAL A 208 -18.59 14.08 60.64
CA VAL A 208 -18.01 15.43 60.72
C VAL A 208 -16.50 15.38 60.96
N ASN A 209 -15.78 16.35 60.37
CA ASN A 209 -14.34 16.57 60.46
C ASN A 209 -13.48 15.47 59.82
N ASN A 210 -13.87 15.01 58.62
CA ASN A 210 -13.08 14.08 57.83
C ASN A 210 -12.78 14.63 56.44
N SER A 211 -11.54 14.45 55.97
CA SER A 211 -11.12 14.79 54.61
C SER A 211 -11.25 13.56 53.73
N VAL A 212 -12.04 13.67 52.67
CA VAL A 212 -12.29 12.55 51.76
C VAL A 212 -12.26 12.97 50.30
N GLN A 213 -12.03 11.99 49.43
CA GLN A 213 -11.93 12.19 47.99
C GLN A 213 -12.82 11.19 47.25
N LEU A 214 -13.56 11.69 46.26
CA LEU A 214 -14.26 10.91 45.25
C LEU A 214 -13.44 10.94 43.96
N ASN A 215 -13.29 9.79 43.31
CA ASN A 215 -12.70 9.71 41.98
C ASN A 215 -13.77 9.26 40.99
N LEU A 216 -14.00 10.08 39.97
CA LEU A 216 -14.92 9.81 38.87
C LEU A 216 -14.09 9.57 37.63
N GLN A 217 -14.33 8.43 36.96
CA GLN A 217 -13.52 8.01 35.82
C GLN A 217 -14.37 7.54 34.65
N ALA A 218 -13.89 7.84 33.44
CA ALA A 218 -14.54 7.47 32.20
C ALA A 218 -13.55 7.31 31.07
N MET A 219 -13.82 6.35 30.19
CA MET A 219 -13.36 6.44 28.81
C MET A 219 -14.40 7.23 28.00
N VAL A 220 -13.93 8.18 27.20
CA VAL A 220 -14.76 9.04 26.35
C VAL A 220 -14.32 8.82 24.91
N PRO A 221 -15.12 8.14 24.06
CA PRO A 221 -14.81 7.97 22.64
C PRO A 221 -14.59 9.30 21.91
N HIS A 222 -13.91 9.26 20.77
CA HIS A 222 -13.84 10.43 19.89
C HIS A 222 -15.25 10.83 19.44
N GLY A 223 -15.56 12.13 19.48
CA GLY A 223 -16.86 12.67 19.09
C GLY A 223 -17.89 12.63 20.22
N SER A 224 -17.72 11.77 21.22
CA SER A 224 -18.58 11.73 22.40
C SER A 224 -18.42 12.97 23.27
N THR A 225 -19.49 13.30 23.97
CA THR A 225 -19.56 14.34 24.99
C THR A 225 -19.36 13.77 26.38
N TYR A 226 -18.86 14.59 27.31
CA TYR A 226 -18.68 14.21 28.70
C TYR A 226 -18.86 15.41 29.64
N ALA A 227 -19.32 15.13 30.86
CA ALA A 227 -19.53 16.15 31.88
C ALA A 227 -19.44 15.55 33.30
N VAL A 228 -19.02 16.37 34.26
CA VAL A 228 -19.23 16.11 35.69
C VAL A 228 -20.33 17.05 36.16
N LYS A 229 -21.41 16.49 36.71
CA LYS A 229 -22.61 17.22 37.13
C LYS A 229 -23.04 16.81 38.54
N GLY A 230 -23.92 17.58 39.16
CA GLY A 230 -24.50 17.29 40.48
C GLY A 230 -23.50 17.39 41.63
N VAL A 231 -22.43 18.18 41.45
CA VAL A 231 -21.39 18.31 42.49
C VAL A 231 -21.97 19.04 43.70
N THR A 232 -22.05 18.34 44.83
CA THR A 232 -22.57 18.89 46.09
C THR A 232 -21.57 18.68 47.20
N ALA A 233 -21.32 19.74 47.97
CA ALA A 233 -20.47 19.73 49.17
C ALA A 233 -19.05 19.16 48.93
N GLY A 234 -18.45 19.48 47.77
CA GLY A 234 -17.08 19.12 47.42
C GLY A 234 -16.54 20.01 46.31
N THR A 235 -15.22 20.07 46.19
CA THR A 235 -14.48 20.88 45.22
C THR A 235 -13.66 19.97 44.33
N MET A 236 -13.70 20.17 43.01
CA MET A 236 -12.81 19.46 42.09
C MET A 236 -11.37 19.94 42.33
N THR A 237 -10.47 19.01 42.64
CA THR A 237 -9.06 19.31 42.97
C THR A 237 -8.07 18.81 41.93
N ILE A 238 -8.48 17.84 41.10
CA ILE A 238 -7.71 17.34 39.96
C ILE A 238 -8.68 17.02 38.84
N TRP A 239 -8.36 17.40 37.61
CA TRP A 239 -9.04 16.91 36.43
C TRP A 239 -8.00 16.49 35.42
N THR A 240 -7.81 15.19 35.25
CA THR A 240 -6.81 14.63 34.35
C THR A 240 -7.47 14.08 33.09
N GLU A 241 -6.87 14.40 31.94
CA GLU A 241 -7.17 13.80 30.65
C GLU A 241 -5.92 13.08 30.13
N ILE A 242 -6.08 11.83 29.68
CA ILE A 242 -5.07 11.15 28.87
C ILE A 242 -5.46 11.35 27.41
N ARG A 243 -4.71 12.22 26.72
CA ARG A 243 -5.04 12.72 25.37
C ARG A 243 -3.83 12.96 24.49
#